data_AF-A0A7M7NSY8-F1
#
_entry.id   AF-A0A7M7NSY8-F1
#
_cell.length_a   1.000
_cell.length_b   1.000
_cell.length_c   1.000
_cell.angle_alpha   90.00
_cell.angle_beta   90.00
_cell.angle_gamma   90.00
#
_symmetry.space_group_name_H-M   'P 1'
#
loop_
_entity.id
_entity.type
_entity.pdbx_description
1 polymer ?
#
loop_
_entity_poly.entity_id
_entity_poly.type
_entity_poly.pdbx_seq_one_letter_code
_entity_poly.pdbx_strand_id
1 'polypeptide(L)'
;MDWESSQPNGGGSQDCVAVVTDHNKWEDKSCTETYNTVCQIYRVPVADINECATNPCQNGVCTDGLGVFTCTCDEGWGGDICDTIVEWKCTATKCFHLLTEENTFSDAVGYCDSLNPVTLNQTIVTGTRNASILFVGSDAEITEVEDLFDFFSSSRHVWVNCIDEDSDSNFVCTMDDEGTLTDIRNFRYDQPNGGNQDCMAVVTNDNKWQDKSCSDTYNTVCQIYSTCC
;
A
#
# COMPACT_ATOMS: atom_id res chain seq x y z
N MET A 1 -36.48 -17.75 -22.11
CA MET A 1 -35.46 -18.78 -21.85
C MET A 1 -35.66 -19.87 -22.88
N ASP A 2 -34.57 -20.35 -23.48
CA ASP A 2 -34.60 -21.32 -24.59
C ASP A 2 -34.45 -22.73 -24.02
N TRP A 3 -35.55 -23.32 -23.58
CA TRP A 3 -35.53 -24.57 -22.82
C TRP A 3 -35.29 -25.80 -23.70
N GLU A 4 -34.67 -26.82 -23.11
CA GLU A 4 -34.65 -28.15 -23.71
C GLU A 4 -36.04 -28.76 -23.84
N SER A 5 -36.18 -29.71 -24.78
CA SER A 5 -37.44 -30.43 -24.91
C SER A 5 -37.77 -31.15 -23.60
N SER A 6 -38.97 -30.90 -23.07
CA SER A 6 -39.44 -31.41 -21.78
C SER A 6 -38.84 -30.75 -20.54
N GLN A 7 -38.27 -29.54 -20.68
CA GLN A 7 -37.81 -28.71 -19.57
C GLN A 7 -38.55 -27.35 -19.53
N PRO A 8 -38.65 -26.70 -18.36
CA PRO A 8 -38.29 -27.23 -17.03
C PRO A 8 -39.28 -28.34 -16.62
N ASN A 9 -38.77 -29.43 -16.05
CA ASN A 9 -39.59 -30.58 -15.66
C ASN A 9 -40.03 -30.53 -14.19
N GLY A 10 -39.52 -29.57 -13.42
CA GLY A 10 -40.00 -29.26 -12.07
C GLY A 10 -39.85 -30.41 -11.09
N GLY A 11 -38.85 -31.28 -11.27
CA GLY A 11 -38.48 -32.26 -10.24
C GLY A 11 -38.21 -31.53 -8.92
N GLY A 12 -38.75 -32.03 -7.81
CA GLY A 12 -38.86 -31.30 -6.53
C GLY A 12 -37.56 -30.87 -5.83
N SER A 13 -36.42 -30.91 -6.51
CA SER A 13 -35.13 -30.38 -6.06
C SER A 13 -34.35 -29.66 -7.18
N GLN A 14 -34.96 -29.39 -8.34
CA GLN A 14 -34.31 -28.79 -9.52
C GLN A 14 -34.62 -27.29 -9.64
N ASP A 15 -34.10 -26.49 -8.73
CA ASP A 15 -34.37 -25.05 -8.66
C ASP A 15 -33.29 -24.17 -9.33
N CYS A 16 -32.22 -24.77 -9.84
CA CYS A 16 -31.12 -24.07 -10.52
C CYS A 16 -31.17 -24.32 -12.03
N VAL A 17 -30.55 -23.44 -12.82
CA VAL A 17 -30.54 -23.59 -14.29
C VAL A 17 -29.12 -23.76 -14.80
N ALA A 18 -28.93 -24.75 -15.66
CA ALA A 18 -27.70 -24.95 -16.41
C ALA A 18 -27.97 -24.74 -17.92
N VAL A 19 -26.97 -24.23 -18.63
CA VAL A 19 -26.98 -24.16 -20.09
C VAL A 19 -26.25 -25.38 -20.64
N VAL A 20 -26.93 -26.14 -21.50
CA VAL A 20 -26.36 -27.24 -22.27
C VAL A 20 -25.63 -26.66 -23.48
N THR A 21 -24.31 -26.68 -23.46
CA THR A 21 -23.45 -26.02 -24.47
C THR A 21 -23.59 -26.61 -25.87
N ASP A 22 -23.97 -27.88 -25.98
CA ASP A 22 -24.03 -28.57 -27.28
C ASP A 22 -25.35 -28.31 -28.03
N HIS A 23 -26.40 -27.94 -27.29
CA HIS A 23 -27.71 -27.62 -27.85
C HIS A 23 -28.08 -26.13 -27.69
N ASN A 24 -27.26 -25.36 -26.96
CA ASN A 24 -27.50 -23.96 -26.59
C ASN A 24 -28.83 -23.74 -25.88
N LYS A 25 -29.24 -24.71 -25.06
CA LYS A 25 -30.55 -24.73 -24.40
C LYS A 25 -30.44 -24.88 -22.90
N TRP A 26 -31.52 -24.55 -22.19
CA TRP A 26 -31.58 -24.43 -20.74
C TRP A 26 -32.20 -25.70 -20.14
N GLU A 27 -31.68 -26.17 -19.02
CA GLU A 27 -32.23 -27.26 -18.21
C GLU A 27 -32.32 -26.86 -16.73
N ASP A 28 -33.40 -27.23 -16.05
CA ASP A 28 -33.49 -27.13 -14.60
C ASP A 28 -32.71 -28.30 -13.95
N LYS A 29 -31.87 -27.98 -12.98
CA LYS A 29 -30.92 -28.89 -12.32
C LYS A 29 -30.95 -28.69 -10.82
N SER A 30 -30.47 -29.70 -10.11
CA SER A 30 -30.26 -29.55 -8.67
C SER A 30 -29.21 -28.49 -8.39
N CYS A 31 -29.52 -27.58 -7.46
CA CYS A 31 -28.58 -26.55 -7.02
C CYS A 31 -27.36 -27.11 -6.27
N THR A 32 -27.39 -28.37 -5.87
CA THR A 32 -26.30 -29.03 -5.13
C THR A 32 -25.34 -29.82 -6.02
N GLU A 33 -25.61 -29.89 -7.32
CA GLU A 33 -24.74 -30.54 -8.29
C GLU A 33 -23.60 -29.61 -8.75
N THR A 34 -22.45 -30.19 -9.11
CA THR A 34 -21.25 -29.42 -9.49
C THR A 34 -21.19 -29.22 -10.99
N TYR A 35 -21.10 -27.95 -11.42
CA TYR A 35 -21.04 -27.56 -12.84
C TYR A 35 -19.97 -26.49 -13.07
N ASN A 36 -19.46 -26.41 -14.31
CA ASN A 36 -18.68 -25.26 -14.74
C ASN A 36 -19.59 -24.02 -14.77
N THR A 37 -19.15 -22.93 -14.15
CA THR A 37 -19.96 -21.70 -14.02
C THR A 37 -19.51 -20.65 -15.02
N VAL A 38 -20.48 -20.01 -15.68
CA VAL A 38 -20.24 -18.84 -16.53
C VAL A 38 -20.57 -17.58 -15.73
N CYS A 39 -19.56 -16.77 -15.45
CA CYS A 39 -19.74 -15.46 -14.83
C CYS A 39 -19.96 -14.41 -15.92
N GLN A 40 -21.06 -13.67 -15.85
CA GLN A 40 -21.29 -12.52 -16.71
C GLN A 40 -20.98 -11.25 -15.93
N ILE A 41 -20.04 -10.45 -16.42
CA ILE A 41 -19.92 -9.05 -16.02
C ILE A 41 -20.98 -8.28 -16.81
N TYR A 42 -22.07 -7.90 -16.15
CA TYR A 42 -22.96 -6.88 -16.71
C TYR A 42 -22.21 -5.56 -16.67
N ARG A 43 -21.69 -5.13 -17.82
CA ARG A 43 -21.45 -3.70 -18.04
C ARG A 43 -22.82 -3.06 -18.11
N VAL A 44 -23.38 -2.69 -16.96
CA VAL A 44 -24.42 -1.68 -16.94
C VAL A 44 -23.78 -0.46 -17.61
N PRO A 45 -24.39 0.16 -18.62
CA PRO A 45 -24.10 1.56 -18.87
C PRO A 45 -24.61 2.27 -17.62
N VAL A 46 -23.78 2.31 -16.58
CA VAL A 46 -24.06 3.06 -15.38
C VAL A 46 -24.36 4.44 -15.92
N ALA A 47 -25.57 4.95 -15.69
CA ALA A 47 -25.74 6.39 -15.82
C ALA A 47 -24.69 6.96 -14.88
N ASP A 48 -23.62 7.52 -15.44
CA ASP A 48 -22.41 7.93 -14.74
C ASP A 48 -22.82 8.63 -13.44
N ILE A 49 -22.76 7.89 -12.33
CA ILE A 49 -23.23 8.40 -11.05
C ILE A 49 -22.07 9.25 -10.58
N ASN A 50 -22.29 10.56 -10.47
CA ASN A 50 -21.25 11.41 -9.93
C ASN A 50 -21.06 11.10 -8.44
N GLU A 51 -20.07 10.29 -8.11
CA GLU A 51 -19.72 9.90 -6.75
C GLU A 51 -19.20 11.10 -5.93
N CYS A 52 -18.74 12.15 -6.62
CA CYS A 52 -18.35 13.42 -6.02
C CYS A 52 -19.53 14.36 -5.70
N ALA A 53 -20.78 14.01 -6.05
CA ALA A 53 -21.93 14.90 -5.88
C ALA A 53 -22.17 15.33 -4.42
N THR A 54 -21.76 14.52 -3.45
CA THR A 54 -21.87 14.82 -2.01
C THR A 54 -20.62 15.50 -1.43
N ASN A 55 -19.60 15.77 -2.25
CA ASN A 55 -18.26 16.21 -1.83
C ASN A 55 -17.70 15.34 -0.67
N PRO A 56 -17.41 14.06 -0.94
CA PRO A 56 -16.92 13.15 0.10
C PRO A 56 -15.54 13.54 0.67
N CYS A 57 -14.69 14.19 -0.12
CA CYS A 57 -13.38 14.67 0.32
C CYS A 57 -13.53 15.90 1.23
N GLN A 58 -13.02 15.84 2.46
CA GLN A 58 -13.14 16.93 3.43
C GLN A 58 -12.19 18.09 3.14
N ASN A 59 -10.92 17.77 2.88
CA ASN A 59 -9.85 18.74 2.63
C ASN A 59 -9.09 18.35 1.35
N GLY A 60 -9.78 18.39 0.21
CA GLY A 60 -9.19 18.03 -1.07
C GLY A 60 -10.16 18.09 -2.24
N VAL A 61 -9.68 17.67 -3.41
CA VAL A 61 -10.44 17.64 -4.65
C VAL A 61 -10.91 16.23 -4.95
N CYS A 62 -12.22 16.06 -5.12
CA CYS A 62 -12.82 14.80 -5.53
C CYS A 62 -12.73 14.61 -7.04
N THR A 63 -12.29 13.43 -7.48
CA THR A 63 -12.32 12.98 -8.86
C THR A 63 -13.31 11.82 -9.00
N ASP A 64 -14.27 11.99 -9.91
CA ASP A 64 -15.30 11.02 -10.21
C ASP A 64 -14.74 9.83 -10.98
N GLY A 65 -15.29 8.64 -10.75
CA GLY A 65 -14.83 7.39 -11.34
C GLY A 65 -15.99 6.49 -11.74
N LEU A 66 -15.71 5.22 -12.03
CA LEU A 66 -16.77 4.27 -12.38
C LEU A 66 -17.19 3.48 -11.14
N GLY A 67 -18.13 4.04 -10.36
CA GLY A 67 -18.64 3.43 -9.14
C GLY A 67 -17.71 3.63 -7.93
N VAL A 68 -16.76 4.55 -8.04
CA VAL A 68 -15.74 4.89 -7.05
C VAL A 68 -15.34 6.35 -7.23
N PHE A 69 -14.94 7.02 -6.15
CA PHE A 69 -14.29 8.33 -6.22
C PHE A 69 -12.86 8.23 -5.71
N THR A 70 -12.01 9.18 -6.08
CA THR A 70 -10.69 9.38 -5.47
C THR A 70 -10.55 10.81 -4.97
N CYS A 71 -9.88 10.98 -3.83
CA CYS A 71 -9.57 12.30 -3.28
C CYS A 71 -8.11 12.64 -3.54
N THR A 72 -7.85 13.83 -4.07
CA THR A 72 -6.52 14.45 -4.06
C THR A 72 -6.49 15.44 -2.89
N CYS A 73 -5.76 15.11 -1.83
CA CYS A 73 -5.77 15.90 -0.61
C CYS A 73 -5.00 17.21 -0.74
N ASP A 74 -5.50 18.23 -0.07
CA ASP A 74 -4.82 19.51 0.11
C ASP A 74 -3.58 19.33 1.00
N GLU A 75 -2.66 20.30 0.93
CA GLU A 75 -1.44 20.26 1.74
C GLU A 75 -1.75 20.09 3.24
N GLY A 76 -1.04 19.15 3.87
CA GLY A 76 -1.21 18.83 5.29
C GLY A 76 -2.35 17.87 5.60
N TRP A 77 -3.04 17.32 4.58
CA TRP A 77 -4.11 16.35 4.74
C TRP A 77 -3.82 15.03 4.00
N GLY A 78 -4.36 13.94 4.53
CA GLY A 78 -4.29 12.60 3.96
C GLY A 78 -5.47 11.71 4.39
N GLY A 79 -5.42 10.45 3.99
CA GLY A 79 -6.51 9.48 4.14
C GLY A 79 -7.45 9.49 2.94
N ASP A 80 -8.24 8.41 2.80
CA ASP A 80 -9.12 8.17 1.63
C ASP A 80 -10.07 9.33 1.32
N ILE A 81 -10.44 10.11 2.35
CA ILE A 81 -11.33 11.27 2.25
C ILE A 81 -10.68 12.58 2.75
N CYS A 82 -9.36 12.62 2.92
CA CYS A 82 -8.62 13.80 3.36
C CYS A 82 -9.06 14.35 4.73
N ASP A 83 -9.32 13.46 5.69
CA ASP A 83 -9.79 13.78 7.04
C ASP A 83 -8.70 13.65 8.12
N THR A 84 -7.50 13.21 7.74
CA THR A 84 -6.37 13.02 8.64
C THR A 84 -5.32 14.10 8.41
N ILE A 85 -4.84 14.72 9.48
CA ILE A 85 -3.73 15.69 9.41
C ILE A 85 -2.41 14.94 9.21
N VAL A 86 -1.63 15.36 8.22
CA VAL A 86 -0.32 14.78 7.88
C VAL A 86 0.74 15.88 7.97
N GLU A 87 1.55 15.82 9.03
CA GLU A 87 2.63 16.80 9.24
C GLU A 87 3.97 16.30 8.67
N TRP A 88 4.52 17.05 7.72
CA TRP A 88 5.82 16.78 7.11
C TRP A 88 6.93 17.64 7.72
N LYS A 89 8.04 17.00 8.12
CA LYS A 89 9.27 17.66 8.59
C LYS A 89 10.36 17.54 7.54
N CYS A 90 10.88 18.67 7.07
CA CYS A 90 11.81 18.70 5.94
C CYS A 90 13.22 19.12 6.34
N THR A 91 14.21 18.46 5.74
CA THR A 91 15.62 18.87 5.67
C THR A 91 15.88 19.62 4.36
N ALA A 92 17.15 19.87 4.04
CA ALA A 92 17.53 20.46 2.76
C ALA A 92 17.25 19.57 1.54
N THR A 93 17.09 18.25 1.72
CA THR A 93 17.06 17.27 0.63
C THR A 93 15.92 16.24 0.72
N LYS A 94 15.30 16.06 1.89
CA LYS A 94 14.20 15.12 2.08
C LYS A 94 13.14 15.70 3.01
N CYS A 95 11.91 15.24 2.88
CA CYS A 95 10.90 15.45 3.92
C CYS A 95 10.47 14.12 4.49
N PHE A 96 10.13 14.13 5.77
CA PHE A 96 9.79 12.96 6.55
C PHE A 96 8.45 13.16 7.24
N HIS A 97 7.66 12.10 7.31
CA HIS A 97 6.44 12.04 8.10
C HIS A 97 6.50 10.81 9.01
N LEU A 98 6.21 11.00 10.30
CA LEU A 98 6.22 9.92 11.28
C LEU A 98 4.79 9.44 11.53
N LEU A 99 4.56 8.15 11.29
CA LEU A 99 3.38 7.47 11.80
C LEU A 99 3.61 7.06 13.26
N THR A 100 2.77 7.58 14.16
CA THR A 100 2.90 7.31 15.60
C THR A 100 2.48 5.90 15.98
N GLU A 101 1.65 5.26 15.16
CA GLU A 101 1.19 3.88 15.35
C GLU A 101 2.19 2.88 14.75
N GLU A 102 2.44 1.80 15.49
CA GLU A 102 3.29 0.70 15.02
C GLU A 102 2.50 -0.23 14.11
N ASN A 103 3.09 -0.59 12.97
CA ASN A 103 2.42 -1.36 11.92
C ASN A 103 3.33 -2.44 11.35
N THR A 104 2.75 -3.43 10.67
CA THR A 104 3.51 -4.42 9.91
C THR A 104 4.24 -3.77 8.75
N PHE A 105 5.27 -4.41 8.19
CA PHE A 105 5.99 -3.84 7.05
C PHE A 105 5.06 -3.55 5.86
N SER A 106 4.15 -4.48 5.53
CA SER A 106 3.19 -4.30 4.44
C SER A 106 2.23 -3.14 4.69
N ASP A 107 1.75 -2.99 5.92
CA ASP A 107 0.85 -1.89 6.29
C ASP A 107 1.58 -0.55 6.31
N ALA A 108 2.86 -0.54 6.70
CA ALA A 108 3.73 0.63 6.66
C ALA A 108 3.95 1.13 5.23
N VAL A 109 4.23 0.22 4.29
CA VAL A 109 4.33 0.54 2.86
C VAL A 109 3.02 1.09 2.34
N GLY A 110 1.91 0.38 2.58
CA GLY A 110 0.58 0.80 2.14
C GLY A 110 0.17 2.17 2.71
N TYR A 111 0.55 2.47 3.95
CA TYR A 111 0.32 3.77 4.56
C TYR A 111 1.07 4.88 3.82
N CYS A 112 2.39 4.74 3.60
CA CYS A 112 3.15 5.76 2.89
C CYS A 112 2.66 5.93 1.44
N ASP A 113 2.27 4.85 0.78
CA ASP A 113 1.66 4.88 -0.56
C ASP A 113 0.32 5.62 -0.58
N SER A 114 -0.49 5.49 0.47
CA SER A 114 -1.78 6.19 0.58
C SER A 114 -1.66 7.71 0.70
N LEU A 115 -0.48 8.22 1.05
CA LEU A 115 -0.20 9.66 1.08
C LEU A 115 0.01 10.23 -0.33
N ASN A 116 0.08 9.38 -1.35
CA ASN A 116 0.36 9.78 -2.72
C ASN A 116 -0.91 10.21 -3.46
N PRO A 117 -0.88 11.34 -4.20
CA PRO A 117 0.23 12.25 -4.39
C PRO A 117 0.46 13.24 -3.21
N VAL A 118 1.72 13.41 -2.79
CA VAL A 118 2.07 14.44 -1.79
C VAL A 118 2.31 15.77 -2.49
N THR A 119 1.61 16.82 -2.04
CA THR A 119 1.82 18.21 -2.46
C THR A 119 2.29 19.04 -1.27
N LEU A 120 3.50 19.57 -1.34
CA LEU A 120 4.04 20.50 -0.35
C LEU A 120 4.27 21.87 -0.99
N ASN A 121 3.93 22.94 -0.27
CA ASN A 121 4.23 24.31 -0.66
C ASN A 121 5.50 24.81 0.05
N GLN A 122 6.50 23.95 0.12
CA GLN A 122 7.81 24.27 0.69
C GLN A 122 8.80 24.59 -0.42
N THR A 123 9.70 25.56 -0.17
CA THR A 123 10.72 26.05 -1.12
C THR A 123 11.66 24.96 -1.67
N ILE A 124 11.67 23.78 -1.06
CA ILE A 124 12.62 22.68 -1.27
C ILE A 124 12.00 21.56 -2.14
N VAL A 125 10.67 21.39 -2.13
CA VAL A 125 9.97 20.37 -2.92
C VAL A 125 8.99 21.07 -3.84
N THR A 126 9.37 21.36 -5.09
CA THR A 126 8.43 21.93 -6.06
C THR A 126 7.70 20.82 -6.81
N GLY A 127 6.40 20.71 -6.57
CA GLY A 127 5.49 19.84 -7.32
C GLY A 127 5.10 18.57 -6.58
N THR A 128 4.33 17.73 -7.28
CA THR A 128 3.79 16.48 -6.75
C THR A 128 4.85 15.38 -6.70
N ARG A 129 4.92 14.65 -5.59
CA ARG A 129 5.83 13.50 -5.41
C ARG A 129 5.12 12.32 -4.78
N ASN A 130 5.71 11.14 -4.97
CA ASN A 130 5.33 9.95 -4.25
C ASN A 130 6.21 9.81 -3.00
N ALA A 131 5.58 9.58 -1.88
CA ALA A 131 6.15 9.09 -0.65
C ALA A 131 6.40 7.59 -0.72
N SER A 132 7.43 7.18 0.01
CA SER A 132 7.78 5.80 0.27
C SER A 132 8.16 5.62 1.73
N ILE A 133 8.29 4.38 2.15
CA ILE A 133 8.87 4.08 3.46
C ILE A 133 10.34 4.49 3.52
N LEU A 134 10.82 4.86 4.71
CA LEU A 134 12.16 5.40 4.94
C LEU A 134 13.23 4.55 4.26
N PHE A 135 14.13 5.21 3.55
CA PHE A 135 15.35 4.61 3.09
C PHE A 135 16.53 5.32 3.74
N VAL A 136 17.51 4.54 4.17
CA VAL A 136 18.73 5.03 4.78
C VAL A 136 19.92 4.49 3.98
N GLY A 137 20.71 5.37 3.40
CA GLY A 137 21.97 5.06 2.75
C GLY A 137 23.19 5.27 3.64
N SER A 138 23.07 6.03 4.73
CA SER A 138 24.19 6.31 5.65
C SER A 138 23.77 6.64 7.10
N ASP A 139 24.70 6.49 8.05
CA ASP A 139 24.49 6.81 9.47
C ASP A 139 24.09 8.28 9.70
N ALA A 140 24.54 9.17 8.82
CA ALA A 140 24.21 10.60 8.88
C ALA A 140 22.72 10.85 8.64
N GLU A 141 22.10 10.12 7.71
CA GLU A 141 20.66 10.25 7.42
C GLU A 141 19.80 9.74 8.58
N ILE A 142 20.25 8.69 9.29
CA ILE A 142 19.52 8.23 10.49
C ILE A 142 19.55 9.32 11.57
N THR A 143 20.72 9.92 11.79
CA THR A 143 20.88 10.98 12.80
C THR A 143 19.95 12.16 12.50
N GLU A 144 19.78 12.53 11.22
CA GLU A 144 18.83 13.58 10.81
C GLU A 144 17.38 13.22 11.17
N VAL A 145 16.95 11.96 10.93
CA VAL A 145 15.60 11.51 11.29
C VAL A 145 15.42 11.49 12.81
N GLU A 146 16.42 11.04 13.56
CA GLU A 146 16.39 11.06 15.03
C GLU A 146 16.24 12.48 15.60
N ASP A 147 17.01 13.43 15.08
CA ASP A 147 16.97 14.85 15.46
C ASP A 147 15.59 15.48 15.13
N LEU A 148 15.00 15.13 13.99
CA LEU A 148 13.71 15.68 13.57
C LEU A 148 12.53 15.21 14.44
N PHE A 149 12.54 13.94 14.88
CA PHE A 149 11.43 13.35 15.62
C PHE A 149 11.66 13.20 17.12
N ASP A 150 12.80 13.68 17.64
CA ASP A 150 13.18 13.57 19.06
C ASP A 150 13.14 12.12 19.57
N PHE A 151 13.58 11.19 18.71
CA PHE A 151 13.60 9.75 19.02
C PHE A 151 14.58 9.39 20.14
N PHE A 152 15.51 10.29 20.50
CA PHE A 152 16.52 10.10 21.55
C PHE A 152 15.95 9.79 22.94
N SER A 153 14.65 10.00 23.16
CA SER A 153 13.99 9.66 24.43
C SER A 153 13.69 8.17 24.60
N SER A 154 13.72 7.36 23.52
CA SER A 154 13.44 5.91 23.58
C SER A 154 14.07 5.13 22.42
N SER A 155 14.70 3.98 22.71
CA SER A 155 15.11 3.03 21.67
C SER A 155 13.89 2.50 20.93
N ARG A 156 13.83 2.71 19.61
CA ARG A 156 12.74 2.24 18.76
C ARG A 156 13.30 1.54 17.53
N HIS A 157 12.49 0.64 17.00
CA HIS A 157 12.69 0.05 15.69
C HIS A 157 11.88 0.87 14.69
N VAL A 158 12.53 1.22 13.59
CA VAL A 158 11.89 1.93 12.46
C VAL A 158 12.10 1.09 11.21
N TRP A 159 11.01 0.83 10.49
CA TRP A 159 11.08 0.12 9.22
C TRP A 159 11.91 0.88 8.19
N VAL A 160 12.70 0.16 7.39
CA VAL A 160 13.42 0.72 6.24
C VAL A 160 13.10 -0.05 4.96
N ASN A 161 13.14 0.63 3.82
CA ASN A 161 12.73 0.11 2.51
C ASN A 161 13.70 -0.94 1.94
N CYS A 162 13.73 -2.10 2.57
CA CYS A 162 14.71 -3.14 2.35
C CYS A 162 14.06 -4.49 2.61
N ILE A 163 13.98 -5.30 1.56
CA ILE A 163 13.36 -6.63 1.60
C ILE A 163 14.31 -7.69 1.04
N ASP A 164 14.23 -8.89 1.58
CA ASP A 164 14.89 -10.09 1.06
C ASP A 164 13.82 -10.97 0.41
N GLU A 165 13.59 -10.80 -0.90
CA GLU A 165 12.52 -11.53 -1.62
C GLU A 165 12.84 -13.03 -1.80
N ASP A 166 14.11 -13.41 -1.78
CA ASP A 166 14.59 -14.76 -2.10
C ASP A 166 15.05 -15.55 -0.85
N SER A 167 14.95 -14.95 0.34
CA SER A 167 15.40 -15.49 1.65
C SER A 167 16.85 -16.01 1.61
N ASP A 168 17.72 -15.36 0.84
CA ASP A 168 19.13 -15.71 0.67
C ASP A 168 20.07 -14.77 1.44
N SER A 169 19.50 -13.91 2.29
CA SER A 169 20.16 -12.83 3.03
C SER A 169 20.73 -11.72 2.15
N ASN A 170 20.27 -11.61 0.89
CA ASN A 170 20.61 -10.52 -0.03
C ASN A 170 19.47 -9.49 -0.07
N PHE A 171 19.49 -8.56 0.89
CA PHE A 171 18.49 -7.49 0.96
C PHE A 171 18.62 -6.55 -0.23
N VAL A 172 17.49 -6.35 -0.92
CA VAL A 172 17.30 -5.39 -2.00
C VAL A 172 16.64 -4.16 -1.39
N CYS A 173 17.35 -3.04 -1.38
CA CYS A 173 16.80 -1.78 -0.88
C CYS A 173 16.60 -0.81 -2.04
N THR A 174 15.34 -0.49 -2.31
CA THR A 174 14.95 0.37 -3.43
C THR A 174 14.81 1.82 -2.96
N MET A 175 15.55 2.72 -3.60
CA MET A 175 15.27 4.15 -3.56
C MET A 175 14.43 4.49 -4.79
N ASP A 176 13.33 5.22 -4.61
CA ASP A 176 12.39 5.50 -5.71
C ASP A 176 13.04 6.22 -6.89
N ASP A 177 14.03 7.09 -6.63
CA ASP A 177 14.69 7.91 -7.67
C ASP A 177 16.22 7.73 -7.74
N GLU A 178 16.86 7.06 -6.77
CA GLU A 178 18.33 6.97 -6.66
C GLU A 178 18.88 5.56 -6.97
N GLY A 179 17.98 4.59 -7.22
CA GLY A 179 18.31 3.22 -7.59
C GLY A 179 18.34 2.23 -6.42
N THR A 180 18.86 1.03 -6.67
CA THR A 180 18.90 -0.07 -5.69
C THR A 180 20.26 -0.13 -5.00
N LEU A 181 20.30 -0.12 -3.67
CA LEU A 181 21.49 -0.51 -2.92
C LEU A 181 21.47 -2.01 -2.63
N THR A 182 22.60 -2.66 -2.90
CA THR A 182 22.81 -4.10 -2.67
C THR A 182 24.01 -4.40 -1.77
N ASP A 183 24.68 -3.38 -1.23
CA ASP A 183 25.99 -3.51 -0.56
C ASP A 183 25.96 -2.86 0.84
N ILE A 184 24.91 -3.18 1.60
CA ILE A 184 24.61 -2.58 2.91
C ILE A 184 25.42 -3.28 4.00
N ARG A 185 26.03 -2.51 4.90
CA ARG A 185 27.01 -3.05 5.86
C ARG A 185 26.81 -2.60 7.31
N ASN A 186 25.80 -1.80 7.58
CA ASN A 186 25.62 -1.18 8.90
C ASN A 186 24.77 -2.04 9.86
N PHE A 187 25.01 -3.34 9.87
CA PHE A 187 24.29 -4.31 10.69
C PHE A 187 24.77 -4.29 12.16
N ARG A 188 23.87 -4.68 13.09
CA ARG A 188 24.30 -5.06 14.45
C ARG A 188 25.20 -6.31 14.40
N TYR A 189 25.99 -6.51 15.45
CA TYR A 189 26.74 -7.76 15.64
C TYR A 189 25.78 -8.96 15.55
N ASP A 190 26.16 -9.99 14.78
CA ASP A 190 25.37 -11.18 14.44
C ASP A 190 24.12 -10.94 13.54
N GLN A 191 24.12 -9.88 12.72
CA GLN A 191 23.06 -9.61 11.74
C GLN A 191 23.65 -9.40 10.32
N PRO A 192 22.90 -9.70 9.24
CA PRO A 192 21.64 -10.45 9.25
C PRO A 192 21.86 -11.90 9.71
N ASN A 193 20.93 -12.45 10.50
CA ASN A 193 21.02 -13.84 10.96
C ASN A 193 20.21 -14.82 10.09
N GLY A 194 19.45 -14.29 9.12
CA GLY A 194 18.73 -15.04 8.09
C GLY A 194 17.48 -15.75 8.60
N GLY A 195 16.86 -16.57 7.76
CA GLY A 195 15.63 -17.31 8.08
C GLY A 195 14.39 -16.67 7.43
N ASN A 196 13.25 -16.62 8.13
CA ASN A 196 12.00 -15.99 7.67
C ASN A 196 11.94 -14.48 8.03
N GLN A 197 13.10 -13.83 8.14
CA GLN A 197 13.25 -12.44 8.57
C GLN A 197 13.56 -11.57 7.36
N ASP A 198 12.59 -11.49 6.46
CA ASP A 198 12.77 -10.92 5.12
C ASP A 198 12.62 -9.38 5.07
N CYS A 199 12.43 -8.73 6.22
CA CYS A 199 12.28 -7.28 6.33
C CYS A 199 13.38 -6.66 7.20
N MET A 200 13.64 -5.37 7.03
CA MET A 200 14.73 -4.70 7.70
C MET A 200 14.23 -3.55 8.58
N ALA A 201 14.76 -3.43 9.79
CA ALA A 201 14.53 -2.29 10.66
C ALA A 201 15.84 -1.71 11.18
N VAL A 202 15.87 -0.39 11.33
CA VAL A 202 16.94 0.33 12.03
C VAL A 202 16.55 0.50 13.49
N VAL A 203 17.48 0.24 14.39
CA VAL A 203 17.32 0.60 15.81
C VAL A 203 17.93 1.98 16.03
N THR A 204 17.11 2.95 16.41
CA THR A 204 17.47 4.38 16.48
C THR A 204 18.71 4.62 17.33
N ASN A 205 18.70 4.24 18.61
CA ASN A 205 19.79 4.54 19.54
C ASN A 205 21.21 4.04 19.17
N ASP A 206 21.31 2.97 18.37
CA ASP A 206 22.59 2.38 17.96
C ASP A 206 22.88 2.63 16.48
N ASN A 207 21.93 3.22 15.73
CA ASN A 207 21.99 3.42 14.28
C ASN A 207 22.39 2.16 13.53
N LYS A 208 21.92 1.00 13.98
CA LYS A 208 22.27 -0.31 13.42
C LYS A 208 21.05 -1.05 12.90
N TRP A 209 21.28 -1.79 11.83
CA TRP A 209 20.28 -2.51 11.07
C TRP A 209 20.09 -3.93 11.62
N GLN A 210 18.86 -4.41 11.57
CA GLN A 210 18.45 -5.75 12.00
C GLN A 210 17.46 -6.32 10.99
N ASP A 211 17.68 -7.57 10.58
CA ASP A 211 16.67 -8.35 9.89
C ASP A 211 15.56 -8.73 10.86
N LYS A 212 14.32 -8.64 10.41
CA LYS A 212 13.09 -8.74 11.21
C LYS A 212 12.02 -9.51 10.47
N SER A 213 11.11 -10.10 11.22
CA SER A 213 9.92 -10.67 10.59
C SER A 213 9.09 -9.51 10.05
N CYS A 214 8.68 -9.58 8.78
CA CYS A 214 7.76 -8.61 8.19
C CYS A 214 6.41 -8.50 8.92
N SER A 215 6.08 -9.49 9.76
CA SER A 215 4.89 -9.53 10.60
C SER A 215 5.04 -8.84 11.97
N ASP A 216 6.25 -8.46 12.35
CA ASP A 216 6.49 -7.62 13.53
C ASP A 216 5.84 -6.24 13.32
N THR A 217 5.60 -5.49 14.39
CA THR A 217 5.05 -4.13 14.32
C THR A 217 6.07 -3.12 14.83
N TYR A 218 6.42 -2.14 14.00
CA TYR A 218 7.40 -1.10 14.32
C TYR A 218 6.94 0.27 13.83
N ASN A 219 7.65 1.32 14.24
CA ASN A 219 7.35 2.68 13.80
C ASN A 219 7.67 2.85 12.31
N THR A 220 6.87 3.66 11.63
CA THR A 220 7.01 3.96 10.21
C THR A 220 7.38 5.42 10.04
N VAL A 221 8.46 5.66 9.30
CA VAL A 221 8.77 6.99 8.78
C VAL A 221 8.55 6.93 7.26
N CYS A 222 7.66 7.76 6.74
CA CYS A 222 7.53 7.98 5.31
C CYS A 222 8.50 9.08 4.91
N GLN A 223 9.02 9.00 3.69
CA GLN A 223 9.92 9.99 3.13
C GLN A 223 9.47 10.43 1.74
N ILE A 224 9.85 11.65 1.35
CA ILE A 224 9.81 12.13 -0.03
C ILE A 224 11.15 12.79 -0.37
N TYR A 225 11.66 12.55 -1.57
CA TYR A 225 12.89 13.17 -2.05
C TYR A 225 12.62 14.56 -2.63
N SER A 226 13.47 15.53 -2.25
CA SER A 226 13.48 16.88 -2.83
C SER A 226 14.18 16.92 -4.19
N THR A 227 15.10 16.00 -4.46
CA THR A 227 16.03 16.10 -5.59
C THR A 227 15.27 16.30 -6.90
N CYS A 228 15.37 17.53 -7.36
CA CYS A 228 14.86 17.98 -8.62
C CYS A 228 15.96 17.75 -9.67
N CYS A 229 15.51 17.25 -10.82
CA CYS A 229 16.21 17.07 -12.10
C CYS A 229 16.88 15.70 -12.31
#